data_AF-A0A5J4JI53-F1
#
_entry.id   AF-A0A5J4JI53-F1
#
_cell.length_a   1.000
_cell.length_b   1.000
_cell.length_c   1.000
_cell.angle_alpha   90.00
_cell.angle_beta   90.00
_cell.angle_gamma   90.00
#
_symmetry.space_group_name_H-M   'P 1'
#
loop_
_entity.id
_entity.type
_entity.pdbx_description
1 polymer ?
#
loop_
_entity_poly.entity_id
_entity_poly.type
_entity_poly.pdbx_seq_one_letter_code
_entity_poly.pdbx_strand_id
1 'polypeptide(L)'
;MDTNWLEENKYLLRIQKKRQEMMKLGKELGLTHEKTVQCSQQLDALMNEYEAYRKQHSTLSSEMVIIREMSFILYEKVQRPNLVEARKEHKKMQLV
;
A
#
# COMPACT_ATOMS: atom_id res chain seq x y z
N MET A 1 -22.23 8.50 0.52
CA MET A 1 -20.81 8.39 0.86
C MET A 1 -20.52 6.91 1.01
N ASP A 2 -19.91 6.30 0.00
CA ASP A 2 -19.78 4.85 -0.09
C ASP A 2 -18.82 4.30 0.96
N THR A 3 -19.38 3.50 1.89
CA THR A 3 -18.66 2.83 2.98
C THR A 3 -17.52 1.94 2.48
N ASN A 4 -17.65 1.38 1.28
CA ASN A 4 -16.64 0.55 0.62
C ASN A 4 -15.32 1.32 0.38
N TRP A 5 -15.39 2.57 -0.09
CA TRP A 5 -14.21 3.39 -0.35
C TRP A 5 -13.42 3.70 0.93
N LEU A 6 -14.12 3.88 2.07
CA LEU A 6 -13.48 4.13 3.35
C LEU A 6 -12.72 2.90 3.86
N GLU A 7 -13.31 1.71 3.75
CA GLU A 7 -12.67 0.46 4.16
C GLU A 7 -11.49 0.11 3.26
N GLU A 8 -11.61 0.28 1.95
CA GLU A 8 -10.49 0.13 1.02
C GLU A 8 -9.32 1.05 1.38
N ASN A 9 -9.58 2.33 1.66
CA ASN A 9 -8.52 3.27 2.07
C ASN A 9 -7.85 2.86 3.39
N LYS A 10 -8.58 2.24 4.32
CA LYS A 10 -7.99 1.73 5.57
C LYS A 10 -6.97 0.63 5.29
N TYR A 11 -7.28 -0.32 4.40
CA TYR A 11 -6.32 -1.36 4.00
C TYR A 11 -5.07 -0.77 3.35
N LEU A 12 -5.26 0.12 2.37
CA LEU A 12 -4.15 0.76 1.66
C LEU A 12 -3.23 1.56 2.61
N LEU A 13 -3.82 2.29 3.57
CA LEU A 13 -3.05 3.04 4.56
C LEU A 13 -2.23 2.12 5.49
N ARG A 14 -2.80 0.99 5.92
CA ARG A 14 -2.10 0.01 6.77
C ARG A 14 -0.93 -0.63 6.03
N ILE A 15 -1.16 -1.05 4.79
CA ILE A 15 -0.12 -1.60 3.91
C ILE A 15 1.03 -0.60 3.74
N GLN A 16 0.71 0.66 3.45
CA GLN A 16 1.73 1.70 3.24
C GLN A 16 2.55 1.96 4.51
N LYS A 17 1.91 2.04 5.67
CA LYS A 17 2.61 2.20 6.95
C LYS A 17 3.55 1.02 7.22
N LYS A 18 3.08 -0.21 6.98
CA LYS A 18 3.89 -1.40 7.24
C LYS A 18 5.07 -1.54 6.28
N ARG A 19 4.91 -1.13 5.01
CA ARG A 19 6.03 -0.99 4.06
C ARG A 19 7.10 -0.03 4.57
N GLN A 20 6.70 1.15 5.03
CA GLN A 20 7.66 2.14 5.55
C GLN A 20 8.42 1.61 6.77
N GLU A 21 7.74 0.88 7.65
CA GLU A 21 8.35 0.22 8.80
C GLU A 21 9.39 -0.83 8.36
N MET A 22 9.02 -1.72 7.42
CA MET A 22 9.93 -2.74 6.89
C MET A 22 11.14 -2.10 6.20
N MET A 23 10.94 -1.02 5.43
CA MET A 23 12.04 -0.28 4.79
C MET A 23 12.99 0.33 5.82
N LYS A 24 12.45 0.90 6.91
CA LYS A 24 13.26 1.44 7.99
C LYS A 24 14.07 0.33 8.67
N LEU A 25 13.45 -0.78 9.02
CA LEU A 25 14.12 -1.94 9.63
C LEU A 25 15.18 -2.54 8.70
N GLY A 26 14.90 -2.64 7.40
CA GLY A 26 15.86 -3.12 6.41
C GLY A 26 17.08 -2.22 6.26
N LYS A 27 16.92 -0.90 6.42
CA LYS A 27 18.03 0.06 6.43
C LYS A 27 18.84 0.02 7.72
N GLU A 28 18.18 -0.14 8.87
CA GLU A 28 18.81 -0.09 10.20
C GLU A 28 19.47 -1.41 10.62
N LEU A 29 18.82 -2.54 10.32
CA LEU A 29 19.18 -3.86 10.83
C LEU A 29 19.60 -4.84 9.72
N GLY A 30 19.32 -4.51 8.46
CA GLY A 30 19.50 -5.41 7.33
C GLY A 30 18.25 -6.25 7.03
N LEU A 31 18.19 -6.80 5.81
CA LEU A 31 17.02 -7.52 5.30
C LEU A 31 16.83 -8.92 5.89
N THR A 32 17.92 -9.55 6.33
CA THR A 32 17.91 -10.89 6.93
C THR A 32 17.68 -10.86 8.43
N HIS A 33 17.67 -9.67 9.05
CA HIS A 33 17.44 -9.53 10.48
C HIS A 33 16.02 -10.00 10.82
N GLU A 34 15.89 -10.77 11.90
CA GLU A 34 14.63 -11.39 12.32
C GLU A 34 13.45 -10.40 12.34
N LYS A 35 13.65 -9.22 12.92
CA LYS A 35 12.63 -8.14 12.94
C LYS A 35 12.21 -7.67 11.54
N THR A 36 13.14 -7.58 10.58
CA THR A 36 12.83 -7.18 9.20
C THR A 36 12.04 -8.28 8.49
N VAL A 37 12.39 -9.55 8.72
CA VAL A 37 11.68 -10.73 8.18
C VAL A 37 10.28 -10.86 8.79
N GLN A 38 10.13 -10.66 10.10
CA GLN A 38 8.83 -10.62 10.74
C GLN A 38 7.96 -9.48 10.20
N CYS A 39 8.57 -8.30 9.97
CA CYS A 39 7.87 -7.16 9.39
C CYS A 39 7.40 -7.45 7.96
N SER A 40 8.21 -8.15 7.15
CA SER A 40 7.81 -8.54 5.78
C SER A 40 6.65 -9.55 5.80
N GLN A 41 6.70 -10.55 6.68
CA GLN A 41 5.60 -11.52 6.83
C GLN A 41 4.28 -10.85 7.25
N GLN A 42 4.35 -9.86 8.15
CA GLN A 42 3.17 -9.08 8.56
C GLN A 42 2.65 -8.20 7.42
N LEU A 43 3.53 -7.63 6.61
CA LEU A 43 3.14 -6.90 5.41
C LEU A 43 2.45 -7.83 4.39
N ASP A 44 2.99 -9.01 4.16
CA ASP A 44 2.40 -10.01 3.26
C ASP A 44 1.01 -10.45 3.73
N ALA A 45 0.82 -10.66 5.03
CA ALA A 45 -0.49 -10.95 5.60
C ALA A 45 -1.51 -9.83 5.33
N LEU A 46 -1.13 -8.56 5.53
CA LEU A 46 -1.99 -7.40 5.24
C LEU A 46 -2.34 -7.30 3.75
N MET A 47 -1.39 -7.62 2.85
CA MET A 47 -1.63 -7.67 1.42
C MET A 47 -2.64 -8.76 1.06
N ASN A 48 -2.51 -9.95 1.65
CA ASN A 48 -3.44 -11.06 1.45
C ASN A 48 -4.86 -10.74 1.96
N GLU A 49 -4.98 -10.07 3.11
CA GLU A 49 -6.27 -9.59 3.64
C GLU A 49 -6.93 -8.59 2.67
N TYR A 50 -6.17 -7.62 2.17
CA TYR A 50 -6.68 -6.66 1.20
C TYR A 50 -7.11 -7.33 -0.11
N GLU A 51 -6.37 -8.33 -0.59
CA GLU A 51 -6.75 -9.08 -1.77
C GLU A 51 -8.04 -9.89 -1.56
N ALA A 52 -8.21 -10.50 -0.39
CA ALA A 52 -9.45 -11.18 -0.02
C ALA A 52 -10.63 -10.19 0.04
N TYR A 53 -10.44 -9.01 0.66
CA TYR A 53 -11.43 -7.93 0.66
C TYR A 53 -11.80 -7.51 -0.76
N ARG A 54 -10.82 -7.26 -1.64
CA ARG A 54 -11.08 -6.91 -3.05
C ARG A 54 -11.86 -7.98 -3.80
N LYS A 55 -11.57 -9.26 -3.57
CA LYS A 55 -12.28 -10.39 -4.19
C LYS A 55 -13.75 -10.46 -3.74
N GLN A 56 -14.02 -10.14 -2.48
CA GLN A 56 -15.39 -10.12 -1.94
C GLN A 56 -16.19 -8.91 -2.41
N HIS A 57 -15.51 -7.78 -2.66
CA HIS A 57 -16.13 -6.50 -3.00
C HIS A 57 -16.03 -6.10 -4.48
N SER A 58 -15.50 -6.98 -5.36
CA SER A 58 -15.47 -6.78 -6.81
C SER A 58 -16.24 -7.89 -7.53
N THR A 59 -17.35 -7.53 -8.18
CA THR A 59 -18.05 -8.35 -9.19
C THR A 59 -17.54 -8.11 -10.62
N LEU A 60 -16.50 -7.28 -10.83
CA LEU A 60 -15.93 -7.05 -12.16
C LEU A 60 -14.40 -7.15 -12.14
N SER A 61 -13.96 -8.25 -12.73
CA SER A 61 -12.60 -8.48 -13.22
C SER A 61 -12.05 -7.26 -13.96
N SER A 62 -10.99 -6.65 -13.44
CA SER A 62 -9.95 -6.07 -14.28
C SER A 62 -8.65 -5.99 -13.48
N GLU A 63 -7.61 -6.55 -14.07
CA GLU A 63 -6.31 -6.81 -13.50
C GLU A 63 -5.73 -5.60 -12.77
N MET A 64 -5.43 -5.77 -11.48
CA MET A 64 -4.27 -5.09 -10.91
C MET A 64 -3.38 -6.16 -10.31
N VAL A 65 -2.69 -6.86 -11.22
CA VAL A 65 -1.56 -7.78 -10.98
C VAL A 65 -0.33 -7.03 -10.44
N ILE A 66 -0.40 -5.71 -10.30
CA ILE A 66 0.74 -4.90 -9.90
C ILE A 66 0.85 -4.95 -8.36
N ILE A 67 2.03 -5.38 -7.90
CA ILE A 67 2.50 -5.41 -6.50
C ILE A 67 2.24 -6.71 -5.71
N ARG A 68 2.38 -7.89 -6.34
CA ARG A 68 2.89 -9.07 -5.59
C ARG A 68 4.41 -9.19 -5.66
N GLU A 69 5.02 -8.69 -6.73
CA GLU A 69 6.48 -8.58 -6.86
C GLU A 69 6.92 -7.12 -6.97
N MET A 70 6.80 -6.32 -5.89
CA MET A 70 7.58 -5.09 -5.83
C MET A 70 8.97 -5.39 -5.31
N SER A 71 9.91 -5.48 -6.25
CA SER A 71 11.32 -5.29 -5.93
C SER A 71 11.49 -3.97 -5.17
N PHE A 72 12.36 -3.99 -4.16
CA PHE A 72 12.75 -2.81 -3.37
C PHE A 72 13.13 -1.60 -4.27
N ILE A 73 13.66 -1.88 -5.46
CA ILE A 73 14.14 -0.92 -6.47
C ILE A 73 12.98 -0.13 -7.11
N LEU A 74 11.80 -0.74 -7.29
CA LEU A 74 10.66 -0.05 -7.92
C LEU A 74 9.99 0.94 -6.94
N TYR A 75 10.00 0.66 -5.64
CA TYR A 75 9.35 1.53 -4.65
C TYR A 75 10.07 2.86 -4.46
N GLU A 76 11.41 2.88 -4.54
CA GLU A 76 12.20 4.11 -4.43
C GLU A 76 11.90 5.09 -5.59
N LYS A 77 11.60 4.56 -6.78
CA LYS A 77 11.22 5.36 -7.96
C LYS A 77 9.74 5.75 -7.98
N VAL A 78 8.91 5.13 -7.15
CA VAL A 78 7.47 5.42 -7.03
C VAL A 78 7.21 6.09 -5.67
N GLN A 79 7.81 7.25 -5.45
CA GLN A 79 7.25 8.21 -4.48
C GLN A 79 5.92 8.72 -5.05
N ARG A 80 4.83 8.02 -4.75
CA ARG A 80 3.51 8.62 -4.95
C ARG A 80 3.40 9.81 -3.97
N PRO A 81 3.03 11.02 -4.45
CA PRO A 81 2.77 12.14 -3.57
C PRO A 81 1.73 11.73 -2.54
N ASN A 82 1.87 12.28 -1.34
CA ASN A 82 1.10 11.91 -0.16
C ASN A 82 -0.40 11.99 -0.52
N LEU A 83 -1.26 11.08 -0.05
CA LEU A 83 -2.71 11.14 -0.36
C LEU A 83 -3.34 12.48 0.05
N VAL A 84 -2.71 13.17 1.01
CA VAL A 84 -3.05 14.54 1.43
C VAL A 84 -2.72 15.57 0.34
N GLU A 85 -1.64 15.39 -0.41
CA GLU A 85 -1.21 16.24 -1.53
C GLU A 85 -2.06 15.98 -2.77
N ALA A 86 -2.34 14.72 -3.10
CA ALA A 86 -3.23 14.36 -4.20
C ALA A 86 -4.63 14.98 -4.05
N ARG A 87 -5.13 15.11 -2.81
CA ARG A 87 -6.42 15.76 -2.52
C ARG A 87 -6.38 17.28 -2.70
N LYS A 88 -5.21 17.92 -2.56
CA LYS A 88 -5.02 19.35 -2.84
C LYS A 88 -4.98 19.62 -4.35
N GLU A 89 -4.28 18.79 -5.10
CA GLU A 89 -4.22 18.85 -6.57
C GLU A 89 -5.62 18.73 -7.20
N HIS A 90 -6.42 17.76 -6.75
CA HIS A 90 -7.78 17.55 -7.25
C HIS A 90 -8.72 18.73 -6.95
N LYS A 91 -8.47 19.48 -5.87
CA LYS A 91 -9.23 20.70 -5.53
C LYS A 91 -8.78 21.91 -6.33
N LYS A 92 -7.53 21.93 -6.81
CA LYS A 92 -6.96 22.99 -7.64
C LYS A 92 -7.40 22.87 -9.11
N MET A 93 -7.59 21.63 -9.61
CA MET A 93 -8.10 21.37 -10.96
C MET A 93 -9.61 21.60 -11.12
N GLN A 94 -10.38 21.69 -10.03
CA GLN A 94 -11.82 21.99 -10.07
C GLN A 94 -12.15 23.48 -9.96
N LEU A 95 -11.14 24.36 -9.97
CA LEU A 95 -11.31 25.80 -9.80
C LEU A 95 -10.80 26.63 -10.99
N VAL A 96 -10.86 26.07 -12.20
CA VAL A 96 -10.67 26.78 -13.47
C VAL A 96 -11.95 26.73 -14.28
#